data_AF-A0A7W4BXD6-F1
#
_entry.id   AF-A0A7W4BXD6-F1
#
_cell.length_a   1.000
_cell.length_b   1.000
_cell.length_c   1.000
_cell.angle_alpha   90.00
_cell.angle_beta   90.00
_cell.angle_gamma   90.00
#
_symmetry.space_group_name_H-M   'P 1'
#
loop_
_entity.id
_entity.type
_entity.pdbx_description
1 polymer ?
#
loop_
_entity_poly.entity_id
_entity_poly.type
_entity_poly.pdbx_seq_one_letter_code
_entity_poly.pdbx_strand_id
1 'polypeptide(L)'
;MTNLEQQVLTQVQAIIGNEEQVIGRRGILIPLKKSLINEADIRVVIDIISADPALAAHLLLRSNTAQTAGVISTKSRSVKDALIRLGQVNIYRYAFSFYLKERLDELSEPYKKLVQGYWALNEIIAMDCIELLREDNDIGVGTKIDADEMQTLALFSVFGQVIALTAFAYLNAELSRPVSLKVLKSLIDKQQQQLSLEAFASLGLDEDLREEFLIAHNLRQTQNPDSPGLVLRRVLSKRGLLINPL
;
A
#
# COMPACT_ATOMS: atom_id res chain seq x y z
N MET A 1 14.32 3.67 24.13
CA MET A 1 14.58 2.48 23.30
C MET A 1 15.72 1.70 23.96
N THR A 2 15.66 0.37 24.03
CA THR A 2 16.75 -0.46 24.58
C THR A 2 17.86 -0.65 23.53
N ASN A 3 19.06 -1.09 23.95
CA ASN A 3 20.14 -1.42 23.01
C ASN A 3 19.72 -2.51 22.02
N LEU A 4 18.97 -3.52 22.47
CA LEU A 4 18.44 -4.56 21.60
C LEU A 4 17.43 -3.99 20.59
N GLU A 5 16.49 -3.15 21.04
CA GLU A 5 15.53 -2.48 20.17
C GLU A 5 16.24 -1.65 19.09
N GLN A 6 17.29 -0.90 19.46
CA GLN A 6 18.06 -0.09 18.51
C GLN A 6 18.77 -0.96 17.47
N GLN A 7 19.41 -2.05 17.89
CA GLN A 7 20.10 -2.97 16.97
C GLN A 7 19.14 -3.64 15.99
N VAL A 8 17.97 -4.07 16.48
CA VAL A 8 16.93 -4.66 15.65
C VAL A 8 16.36 -3.63 14.68
N LEU A 9 16.10 -2.41 15.15
CA LEU A 9 15.61 -1.33 14.30
C LEU A 9 16.55 -1.08 13.13
N THR A 10 17.85 -0.90 13.40
CA THR A 10 18.85 -0.67 12.33
C THR A 10 18.89 -1.80 11.30
N GLN A 11 18.77 -3.06 11.73
CA GLN A 11 18.74 -4.21 10.82
C GLN A 11 17.44 -4.26 10.01
N VAL A 12 16.30 -4.01 10.65
CA VAL A 12 15.00 -3.91 9.98
C VAL A 12 15.05 -2.82 8.90
N GLN A 13 15.56 -1.64 9.23
CA GLN A 13 15.70 -0.53 8.29
C GLN A 13 16.62 -0.87 7.11
N ALA A 14 17.73 -1.57 7.37
CA ALA A 14 18.62 -2.04 6.31
C ALA A 14 17.92 -3.02 5.34
N ILE A 15 17.08 -3.91 5.86
CA ILE A 15 16.28 -4.85 5.05
C ILE A 15 15.20 -4.09 4.26
N ILE A 16 14.52 -3.13 4.88
CA ILE A 16 13.53 -2.27 4.20
C ILE A 16 14.17 -1.49 3.05
N GLY A 17 15.43 -1.07 3.23
CA GLY A 17 16.26 -0.42 2.21
C GLY A 17 16.54 -1.28 0.97
N ASN A 18 16.24 -2.58 1.01
CA ASN A 18 16.45 -3.51 -0.09
C ASN A 18 15.10 -4.04 -0.61
N GLU A 19 14.62 -3.44 -1.69
CA GLU A 19 13.35 -3.81 -2.33
C GLU A 19 13.25 -5.32 -2.61
N GLU A 20 14.31 -5.96 -3.13
CA GLU A 20 14.29 -7.40 -3.42
C GLU A 20 14.08 -8.26 -2.17
N GLN A 21 14.58 -7.81 -1.01
CA GLN A 21 14.33 -8.50 0.26
C GLN A 21 12.87 -8.30 0.71
N VAL A 22 12.26 -7.15 0.45
CA VAL A 22 10.89 -6.90 0.92
C VAL A 22 9.82 -7.51 0.01
N ILE A 23 9.93 -7.33 -1.30
CA ILE A 23 8.91 -7.75 -2.28
C ILE A 23 9.31 -8.96 -3.13
N GLY A 24 10.56 -9.43 -2.99
CA GLY A 24 11.12 -10.49 -3.81
C GLY A 24 11.58 -10.00 -5.19
N ARG A 25 12.35 -10.84 -5.88
CA ARG A 25 12.71 -10.57 -7.28
C ARG A 25 11.53 -10.84 -8.20
N ARG A 26 10.86 -9.78 -8.64
CA ARG A 26 9.77 -9.86 -9.62
C ARG A 26 10.23 -9.29 -10.95
N GLY A 27 10.47 -10.16 -11.92
CA GLY A 27 11.00 -9.79 -13.24
C GLY A 27 10.15 -8.77 -14.00
N ILE A 28 8.90 -8.56 -13.60
CA ILE A 28 7.94 -7.65 -14.23
C ILE A 28 7.99 -6.23 -13.63
N LEU A 29 8.32 -6.06 -12.35
CA LEU A 29 8.22 -4.74 -11.69
C LEU A 29 9.23 -3.73 -12.25
N ILE A 30 10.47 -4.13 -12.50
CA ILE A 30 11.50 -3.27 -13.08
C ILE A 30 11.12 -2.78 -14.49
N PRO A 31 10.79 -3.67 -15.46
CA PRO A 31 10.39 -3.21 -16.79
C PRO A 31 9.07 -2.44 -16.77
N LEU A 32 8.12 -2.78 -15.89
CA LEU A 32 6.88 -2.04 -15.69
C LEU A 32 7.18 -0.60 -15.23
N LYS A 33 7.94 -0.44 -14.14
CA LYS A 33 8.35 0.86 -13.60
C LYS A 33 9.02 1.73 -14.66
N LYS A 34 9.97 1.15 -15.39
CA LYS A 34 10.68 1.85 -16.47
C LYS A 34 9.74 2.29 -17.59
N SER A 35 8.77 1.46 -17.96
CA SER A 35 7.81 1.79 -19.03
C SER A 35 6.84 2.88 -18.61
N LEU A 36 6.39 2.87 -17.35
CA LEU A 36 5.52 3.90 -16.80
C LEU A 36 6.25 5.25 -16.69
N ILE A 37 7.48 5.29 -16.16
CA ILE A 37 8.29 6.52 -16.07
C ILE A 37 8.57 7.14 -17.43
N ASN A 38 8.80 6.31 -18.46
CA ASN A 38 9.06 6.79 -19.81
C ASN A 38 7.79 7.10 -20.61
N GLU A 39 6.61 7.07 -19.97
CA GLU A 39 5.31 7.28 -20.61
C GLU A 39 5.13 6.41 -21.87
N ALA A 40 5.55 5.14 -21.79
CA ALA A 40 5.47 4.23 -22.92
C ALA A 40 4.02 4.05 -23.40
N ASP A 41 3.87 3.72 -24.69
CA ASP A 41 2.56 3.38 -25.25
C ASP A 41 1.89 2.28 -24.42
N ILE A 42 0.59 2.44 -24.15
CA ILE A 42 -0.20 1.51 -23.34
C ILE A 42 -0.08 0.05 -23.80
N ARG A 43 0.20 -0.21 -25.09
CA ARG A 43 0.47 -1.55 -25.63
C ARG A 43 1.68 -2.21 -24.97
N VAL A 44 2.76 -1.45 -24.74
CA VAL A 44 3.97 -1.96 -24.06
C VAL A 44 3.64 -2.32 -22.62
N VAL A 45 2.84 -1.50 -21.94
CA VAL A 45 2.40 -1.77 -20.56
C VAL A 45 1.51 -3.02 -20.53
N ILE A 46 0.59 -3.17 -21.49
CA ILE A 46 -0.24 -4.38 -21.64
C ILE A 46 0.63 -5.62 -21.84
N ASP A 47 1.64 -5.56 -22.71
CA ASP A 47 2.52 -6.70 -22.99
C ASP A 47 3.30 -7.13 -21.73
N ILE A 48 3.83 -6.16 -20.97
CA ILE A 48 4.54 -6.41 -19.70
C ILE A 48 3.61 -7.04 -18.67
N ILE A 49 2.42 -6.48 -18.46
CA ILE A 49 1.43 -7.00 -17.50
C ILE A 49 0.92 -8.38 -17.93
N SER A 50 0.73 -8.60 -19.22
CA SER A 50 0.22 -9.88 -19.76
C SER A 50 1.22 -11.02 -19.62
N ALA A 51 2.50 -10.73 -19.36
CA ALA A 51 3.50 -11.74 -19.01
C ALA A 51 3.21 -12.42 -17.66
N ASP A 52 2.39 -11.82 -16.79
CA ASP A 52 1.87 -12.42 -15.55
C ASP A 52 0.34 -12.36 -15.52
N PRO A 53 -0.33 -13.47 -15.89
CA PRO A 53 -1.79 -13.55 -15.91
C PRO A 53 -2.45 -13.30 -14.55
N ALA A 54 -1.76 -13.59 -13.44
CA ALA A 54 -2.32 -13.37 -12.10
C ALA A 54 -2.35 -11.88 -11.78
N LEU A 55 -1.28 -11.14 -12.11
CA LEU A 55 -1.26 -9.69 -12.01
C LEU A 55 -2.30 -9.05 -12.95
N ALA A 56 -2.41 -9.51 -14.19
CA ALA A 56 -3.38 -8.99 -15.15
C ALA A 56 -4.83 -9.17 -14.66
N ALA A 57 -5.15 -10.35 -14.11
CA ALA A 57 -6.44 -10.61 -13.49
C ALA A 57 -6.67 -9.74 -12.24
N HIS A 58 -5.63 -9.53 -11.43
CA HIS A 58 -5.69 -8.66 -10.26
C HIS A 58 -6.02 -7.21 -10.63
N LEU A 59 -5.35 -6.64 -11.65
CA LEU A 59 -5.59 -5.28 -12.11
C LEU A 59 -7.00 -5.10 -12.68
N LEU A 60 -7.49 -6.09 -13.44
CA LEU A 60 -8.86 -6.09 -13.92
C LEU A 60 -9.87 -6.11 -12.78
N LEU A 61 -9.65 -6.96 -11.76
CA LEU A 61 -10.47 -7.01 -10.56
C LEU A 61 -10.46 -5.64 -9.84
N ARG A 62 -9.28 -5.10 -9.57
CA ARG A 62 -9.11 -3.83 -8.85
C ARG A 62 -9.80 -2.67 -9.56
N SER A 63 -9.64 -2.55 -10.87
CA SER A 63 -10.30 -1.51 -11.68
C SER A 63 -11.83 -1.52 -11.62
N ASN A 64 -12.43 -2.62 -11.15
CA ASN A 64 -13.88 -2.77 -11.02
C ASN A 64 -14.39 -2.60 -9.58
N THR A 65 -13.51 -2.40 -8.60
CA THR A 65 -13.91 -2.26 -7.19
C THR A 65 -14.77 -1.01 -6.98
N ALA A 66 -14.36 0.14 -7.54
CA ALA A 66 -15.14 1.38 -7.44
C ALA A 66 -16.46 1.30 -8.23
N GLN A 67 -16.50 0.53 -9.32
CA GLN A 67 -17.75 0.26 -10.04
C GLN A 67 -18.70 -0.59 -9.20
N THR A 68 -18.18 -1.64 -8.55
CA THR A 68 -18.96 -2.55 -7.70
C THR A 68 -19.57 -1.80 -6.50
N ALA A 69 -18.85 -0.82 -5.96
CA ALA A 69 -19.34 0.03 -4.89
C ALA A 69 -20.33 1.12 -5.35
N GLY A 70 -20.59 1.24 -6.66
CA GLY A 70 -21.51 2.22 -7.23
C GLY A 70 -20.95 3.64 -7.37
N VAL A 71 -19.65 3.83 -7.11
CA VAL A 71 -18.99 5.15 -7.26
C VAL A 71 -18.77 5.50 -8.73
N ILE A 72 -18.54 4.48 -9.57
CA ILE A 72 -18.36 4.64 -11.03
C ILE A 72 -19.36 3.78 -11.79
N SER A 73 -19.88 4.28 -12.90
CA SER A 73 -20.92 3.61 -13.69
C SER A 73 -20.38 2.58 -14.69
N THR A 74 -19.13 2.73 -15.13
CA THR A 74 -18.53 1.90 -16.18
C THR A 74 -17.69 0.76 -15.60
N LYS A 75 -17.87 -0.43 -16.16
CA LYS A 75 -17.13 -1.65 -15.82
C LYS A 75 -16.02 -1.88 -16.84
N SER A 76 -14.79 -2.11 -16.37
CA SER A 76 -13.67 -2.58 -17.19
C SER A 76 -13.89 -4.04 -17.60
N ARG A 77 -13.90 -4.32 -18.90
CA ARG A 77 -14.17 -5.67 -19.45
C ARG A 77 -12.93 -6.40 -19.95
N SER A 78 -11.83 -5.66 -20.14
CA SER A 78 -10.55 -6.20 -20.58
C SER A 78 -9.40 -5.61 -19.76
N VAL A 79 -8.24 -6.26 -19.79
CA VAL A 79 -7.01 -5.74 -19.19
C VAL A 79 -6.68 -4.37 -19.78
N LYS A 80 -6.86 -4.18 -21.10
CA LYS A 80 -6.68 -2.88 -21.74
C LYS A 80 -7.55 -1.79 -21.11
N ASP A 81 -8.85 -2.04 -20.93
CA ASP A 81 -9.77 -1.07 -20.33
C ASP A 81 -9.36 -0.75 -18.89
N ALA A 82 -9.00 -1.78 -18.13
CA ALA A 82 -8.52 -1.64 -16.76
C ALA A 82 -7.28 -0.75 -16.67
N LEU A 83 -6.27 -1.01 -17.50
CA LEU A 83 -5.02 -0.23 -17.50
C LEU A 83 -5.24 1.23 -17.94
N ILE A 84 -6.07 1.47 -18.97
CA ILE A 84 -6.40 2.83 -19.40
C ILE A 84 -7.07 3.61 -18.27
N ARG A 85 -8.03 2.98 -17.58
CA ARG A 85 -8.76 3.59 -16.47
C ARG A 85 -7.85 3.88 -15.29
N LEU A 86 -7.09 2.87 -14.84
CA LEU A 86 -6.23 2.99 -13.67
C LEU A 86 -5.18 4.08 -13.86
N GLY A 87 -4.70 4.28 -15.09
CA GLY A 87 -3.61 5.20 -15.36
C GLY A 87 -2.28 4.72 -14.79
N GLN A 88 -1.19 5.38 -15.17
CA GLN A 88 0.16 4.88 -14.92
C GLN A 88 0.46 4.70 -13.42
N VAL A 89 0.06 5.67 -12.60
CA VAL A 89 0.33 5.68 -11.16
C VAL A 89 -0.34 4.51 -10.45
N ASN A 90 -1.65 4.31 -10.66
CA ASN A 90 -2.38 3.23 -9.97
C ASN A 90 -1.99 1.84 -10.48
N ILE A 91 -1.58 1.70 -11.76
CA ILE A 91 -1.04 0.43 -12.27
C ILE A 91 0.16 -0.02 -11.43
N TYR A 92 1.12 0.88 -11.19
CA TYR A 92 2.30 0.53 -10.40
C TYR A 92 1.95 0.23 -8.95
N ARG A 93 1.12 1.08 -8.31
CA ARG A 93 0.70 0.89 -6.90
C ARG A 93 0.00 -0.46 -6.69
N TYR A 94 -0.90 -0.85 -7.61
CA TYR A 94 -1.57 -2.16 -7.53
C TYR A 94 -0.64 -3.32 -7.84
N ALA A 95 0.28 -3.19 -8.81
CA ALA A 95 1.27 -4.23 -9.09
C ALA A 95 2.20 -4.44 -7.90
N PHE A 96 2.67 -3.35 -7.29
CA PHE A 96 3.48 -3.39 -6.08
C PHE A 96 2.73 -4.07 -4.93
N SER A 97 1.50 -3.66 -4.66
CA SER A 97 0.71 -4.21 -3.56
C SER A 97 0.34 -5.69 -3.78
N PHE A 98 0.11 -6.09 -5.03
CA PHE A 98 -0.08 -7.48 -5.43
C PHE A 98 1.14 -8.34 -5.07
N TYR A 99 2.33 -7.95 -5.52
CA TYR A 99 3.55 -8.74 -5.24
C TYR A 99 3.98 -8.68 -3.79
N LEU A 100 3.73 -7.56 -3.10
CA LEU A 100 3.90 -7.49 -1.66
C LEU A 100 3.03 -8.55 -0.99
N LYS A 101 1.73 -8.61 -1.31
CA LYS A 101 0.81 -9.61 -0.74
C LYS A 101 1.27 -11.05 -1.01
N GLU A 102 1.70 -11.37 -2.23
CA GLU A 102 2.26 -12.69 -2.53
C GLU A 102 3.42 -13.02 -1.59
N ARG A 103 4.31 -12.05 -1.37
CA ARG A 103 5.45 -12.26 -0.47
C ARG A 103 5.03 -12.43 0.99
N LEU A 104 4.00 -11.70 1.44
CA LEU A 104 3.42 -11.86 2.78
C LEU A 104 2.83 -13.27 2.97
N ASP A 105 2.20 -13.82 1.94
CA ASP A 105 1.59 -15.15 1.96
C ASP A 105 2.62 -16.29 2.01
N GLU A 106 3.89 -16.01 1.67
CA GLU A 106 5.03 -16.95 1.72
C GLU A 106 5.77 -16.96 3.07
N LEU A 107 5.46 -16.04 3.99
CA LEU A 107 6.11 -16.01 5.30
C LEU A 107 5.79 -17.26 6.14
N SER A 108 6.71 -17.62 7.05
CA SER A 108 6.45 -18.69 8.02
C SER A 108 5.57 -18.19 9.17
N GLU A 109 4.91 -19.13 9.85
CA GLU A 109 4.23 -18.79 11.11
C GLU A 109 5.24 -18.34 12.17
N PRO A 110 4.87 -17.41 13.08
CA PRO A 110 3.57 -16.75 13.22
C PRO A 110 3.39 -15.48 12.35
N TYR A 111 4.39 -15.12 11.55
CA TYR A 111 4.41 -13.87 10.79
C TYR A 111 3.31 -13.81 9.75
N LYS A 112 3.10 -14.92 9.03
CA LYS A 112 2.03 -15.08 8.04
C LYS A 112 0.67 -14.68 8.59
N LYS A 113 0.27 -15.21 9.74
CA LYS A 113 -1.01 -14.86 10.38
C LYS A 113 -1.10 -13.37 10.73
N LEU A 114 -0.01 -12.77 11.21
CA LEU A 114 0.01 -11.35 11.58
C LEU A 114 -0.10 -10.44 10.35
N VAL A 115 0.66 -10.70 9.29
CA VAL A 115 0.60 -9.90 8.06
C VAL A 115 -0.74 -10.04 7.36
N GLN A 116 -1.37 -11.21 7.40
CA GLN A 116 -2.72 -11.42 6.87
C GLN A 116 -3.76 -10.59 7.62
N GLY A 117 -3.61 -10.43 8.95
CA GLY A 117 -4.45 -9.53 9.74
C GLY A 117 -4.32 -8.06 9.32
N TYR A 118 -3.08 -7.58 9.14
CA TYR A 118 -2.85 -6.22 8.64
C TYR A 118 -3.33 -6.02 7.20
N TRP A 119 -3.15 -7.02 6.34
CA TRP A 119 -3.64 -6.96 4.97
C TRP A 119 -5.17 -6.89 4.92
N ALA A 120 -5.86 -7.72 5.70
CA ALA A 120 -7.31 -7.64 5.83
C ALA A 120 -7.77 -6.26 6.34
N LEU A 121 -7.01 -5.66 7.26
CA LEU A 121 -7.28 -4.30 7.74
C LEU A 121 -7.14 -3.25 6.62
N ASN A 122 -6.10 -3.33 5.79
CA ASN A 122 -5.94 -2.46 4.61
C ASN A 122 -7.16 -2.56 3.66
N GLU A 123 -7.61 -3.78 3.36
CA GLU A 123 -8.77 -3.99 2.47
C GLU A 123 -10.06 -3.41 3.06
N ILE A 124 -10.27 -3.60 4.37
CA ILE A 124 -11.43 -3.02 5.08
C ILE A 124 -11.38 -1.50 5.02
N ILE A 125 -10.21 -0.89 5.28
CA ILE A 125 -10.05 0.57 5.21
C ILE A 125 -10.30 1.08 3.79
N ALA A 126 -9.85 0.36 2.76
CA ALA A 126 -10.11 0.72 1.37
C ALA A 126 -11.61 0.68 1.04
N MET A 127 -12.34 -0.34 1.52
CA MET A 127 -13.80 -0.43 1.37
C MET A 127 -14.51 0.73 2.07
N ASP A 128 -14.15 1.02 3.33
CA ASP A 128 -14.72 2.13 4.10
C ASP A 128 -14.51 3.49 3.42
N CYS A 129 -13.32 3.71 2.83
CA CYS A 129 -13.04 4.97 2.12
C CYS A 129 -13.94 5.14 0.90
N ILE A 130 -14.19 4.07 0.16
CA ILE A 130 -15.06 4.09 -1.02
C ILE A 130 -16.52 4.25 -0.64
N GLU A 131 -16.95 3.62 0.44
CA GLU A 131 -18.29 3.85 1.00
C GLU A 131 -18.46 5.30 1.43
N LEU A 132 -17.48 5.88 2.12
CA LEU A 132 -17.51 7.29 2.52
C LEU A 132 -17.54 8.24 1.31
N LEU A 133 -16.81 7.94 0.23
CA LEU A 133 -16.90 8.72 -1.02
C LEU A 133 -18.30 8.65 -1.64
N ARG A 134 -18.95 7.48 -1.61
CA ARG A 134 -20.32 7.34 -2.10
C ARG A 134 -21.27 8.18 -1.26
N GLU A 135 -21.19 8.08 0.07
CA GLU A 135 -22.01 8.84 1.00
C GLU A 135 -21.86 10.35 0.79
N ASP A 136 -20.61 10.84 0.69
CA ASP A 136 -20.31 12.26 0.44
C ASP A 136 -20.91 12.75 -0.90
N ASN A 137 -20.89 11.91 -1.94
CA ASN A 137 -21.51 12.21 -3.24
C ASN A 137 -23.04 12.24 -3.16
N ASP A 138 -23.66 11.30 -2.43
CA ASP A 138 -25.12 11.22 -2.29
C ASP A 138 -25.70 12.44 -1.55
N ILE A 139 -24.95 13.00 -0.59
CA ILE A 139 -25.36 14.21 0.16
C ILE A 139 -24.87 15.52 -0.50
N GLY A 140 -24.26 15.44 -1.68
CA GLY A 140 -23.88 16.61 -2.48
C GLY A 140 -22.66 17.38 -1.98
N VAL A 141 -21.77 16.77 -1.18
CA VAL A 141 -20.48 17.38 -0.79
C VAL A 141 -19.60 17.60 -2.04
N GLY A 142 -19.74 16.74 -3.06
CA GLY A 142 -19.16 16.96 -4.39
C GLY A 142 -17.63 16.92 -4.43
N THR A 143 -16.99 16.08 -3.61
CA THR A 143 -15.55 15.88 -3.63
C THR A 143 -15.11 15.28 -4.97
N LYS A 144 -14.11 15.89 -5.60
CA LYS A 144 -13.54 15.44 -6.88
C LYS A 144 -12.40 14.45 -6.66
N ILE A 145 -12.63 13.46 -5.82
CA ILE A 145 -11.63 12.46 -5.46
C ILE A 145 -11.78 11.26 -6.39
N ASP A 146 -10.69 10.87 -7.06
CA ASP A 146 -10.67 9.67 -7.87
C ASP A 146 -10.75 8.41 -6.97
N ALA A 147 -11.67 7.51 -7.33
CA ALA A 147 -11.94 6.33 -6.51
C ALA A 147 -10.81 5.29 -6.60
N ASP A 148 -10.11 5.21 -7.72
CA ASP A 148 -9.00 4.26 -7.92
C ASP A 148 -7.75 4.78 -7.17
N GLU A 149 -7.51 6.09 -7.13
CA GLU A 149 -6.51 6.73 -6.27
C GLU A 149 -6.81 6.52 -4.78
N MET A 150 -8.06 6.71 -4.35
CA MET A 150 -8.48 6.51 -2.96
C MET A 150 -8.25 5.06 -2.52
N GLN A 151 -8.61 4.09 -3.35
CA GLN A 151 -8.38 2.67 -3.06
C GLN A 151 -6.89 2.33 -2.98
N THR A 152 -6.08 2.80 -3.94
CA THR A 152 -4.64 2.51 -3.89
C THR A 152 -4.02 3.13 -2.65
N LEU A 153 -4.34 4.38 -2.30
CA LEU A 153 -3.87 5.02 -1.07
C LEU A 153 -4.22 4.19 0.18
N ALA A 154 -5.46 3.74 0.30
CA ALA A 154 -5.92 2.99 1.46
C ALA A 154 -5.21 1.63 1.64
N LEU A 155 -4.75 1.00 0.55
CA LEU A 155 -3.94 -0.23 0.62
C LEU A 155 -2.56 -0.02 1.28
N PHE A 156 -2.11 1.22 1.42
CA PHE A 156 -0.89 1.59 2.14
C PHE A 156 -1.18 2.19 3.53
N SER A 157 -2.41 2.13 4.03
CA SER A 157 -2.80 2.77 5.29
C SER A 157 -2.09 2.22 6.53
N VAL A 158 -1.71 0.93 6.55
CA VAL A 158 -0.85 0.34 7.59
C VAL A 158 0.50 -0.16 7.03
N PHE A 159 1.03 0.56 6.03
CA PHE A 159 2.21 0.14 5.28
C PHE A 159 3.45 -0.10 6.15
N GLY A 160 3.77 0.84 7.06
CA GLY A 160 4.92 0.71 7.94
C GLY A 160 4.89 -0.56 8.80
N GLN A 161 3.72 -0.96 9.30
CA GLN A 161 3.56 -2.20 10.08
C GLN A 161 3.81 -3.43 9.22
N VAL A 162 3.21 -3.49 8.03
CA VAL A 162 3.34 -4.62 7.10
C VAL A 162 4.80 -4.82 6.71
N ILE A 163 5.48 -3.73 6.35
CA ILE A 163 6.86 -3.76 5.87
C ILE A 163 7.84 -4.07 7.01
N ALA A 164 7.67 -3.45 8.18
CA ALA A 164 8.51 -3.76 9.34
C ALA A 164 8.34 -5.21 9.81
N LEU A 165 7.13 -5.75 9.79
CA LEU A 165 6.85 -7.14 10.14
C LEU A 165 7.48 -8.10 9.13
N THR A 166 7.44 -7.77 7.84
CA THR A 166 8.09 -8.53 6.77
C THR A 166 9.61 -8.55 6.96
N ALA A 167 10.22 -7.38 7.10
CA ALA A 167 11.66 -7.24 7.33
C ALA A 167 12.11 -7.97 8.60
N PHE A 168 11.32 -7.91 9.67
CA PHE A 168 11.60 -8.64 10.91
C PHE A 168 11.48 -10.16 10.76
N ALA A 169 10.52 -10.64 9.96
CA ALA A 169 10.39 -12.07 9.66
C ALA A 169 11.64 -12.60 8.95
N TYR A 170 12.17 -11.85 7.99
CA TYR A 170 13.44 -12.16 7.33
C TYR A 170 14.61 -12.17 8.28
N LEU A 171 14.77 -11.10 9.06
CA LEU A 171 15.83 -11.01 10.06
C LEU A 171 15.82 -12.25 10.97
N ASN A 172 14.65 -12.63 11.48
CA ASN A 172 14.55 -13.78 12.37
C ASN A 172 14.77 -15.14 11.68
N ALA A 173 14.57 -15.24 10.37
CA ALA A 173 14.90 -16.44 9.61
C ALA A 173 16.42 -16.63 9.45
N GLU A 174 17.19 -15.55 9.45
CA GLU A 174 18.66 -15.59 9.33
C GLU A 174 19.38 -15.71 10.68
N LEU A 175 18.71 -15.33 11.77
CA LEU A 175 19.30 -15.39 13.11
C LEU A 175 19.26 -16.81 13.69
N SER A 176 20.39 -17.23 14.28
CA SER A 176 20.47 -18.48 15.05
C SER A 176 19.60 -18.48 16.30
N ARG A 177 19.29 -17.30 16.84
CA ARG A 177 18.35 -17.09 17.95
C ARG A 177 17.35 -16.00 17.57
N PRO A 178 16.09 -16.37 17.26
CA PRO A 178 15.08 -15.41 16.88
C PRO A 178 14.80 -14.37 17.97
N VAL A 179 14.61 -13.12 17.55
CA VAL A 179 14.20 -12.02 18.42
C VAL A 179 12.71 -12.15 18.75
N SER A 180 12.33 -11.86 19.99
CA SER A 180 10.93 -11.92 20.42
C SER A 180 10.04 -10.92 19.66
N LEU A 181 8.83 -11.36 19.28
CA LEU A 181 7.78 -10.49 18.74
C LEU A 181 7.42 -9.30 19.64
N LYS A 182 7.69 -9.37 20.96
CA LYS A 182 7.50 -8.24 21.87
C LYS A 182 8.39 -7.05 21.49
N VAL A 183 9.62 -7.32 21.03
CA VAL A 183 10.55 -6.28 20.56
C VAL A 183 9.99 -5.65 19.29
N LEU A 184 9.54 -6.46 18.33
CA LEU A 184 8.92 -5.95 17.11
C LEU A 184 7.69 -5.08 17.40
N LYS A 185 6.76 -5.57 18.25
CA LYS A 185 5.58 -4.78 18.64
C LYS A 185 5.99 -3.43 19.23
N SER A 186 6.95 -3.43 20.15
CA SER A 186 7.47 -2.20 20.76
C SER A 186 8.08 -1.25 19.73
N LEU A 187 8.80 -1.77 18.74
CA LEU A 187 9.37 -0.97 17.65
C LEU A 187 8.28 -0.38 16.74
N ILE A 188 7.30 -1.19 16.33
CA ILE A 188 6.16 -0.71 15.53
C ILE A 188 5.44 0.40 16.28
N ASP A 189 5.06 0.17 17.54
CA ASP A 189 4.31 1.16 18.34
C ASP A 189 5.07 2.48 18.50
N LYS A 190 6.41 2.45 18.60
CA LYS A 190 7.24 3.64 18.85
C LYS A 190 7.74 4.32 17.57
N GLN A 191 7.85 3.61 16.46
CA GLN A 191 8.58 4.04 15.26
C GLN A 191 7.71 3.94 13.99
N GLN A 192 6.39 3.75 14.11
CA GLN A 192 5.48 3.58 12.98
C GLN A 192 5.64 4.65 11.90
N GLN A 193 5.75 5.93 12.29
CA GLN A 193 5.94 7.03 11.35
C GLN A 193 7.24 6.87 10.55
N GLN A 194 8.35 6.68 11.26
CA GLN A 194 9.67 6.56 10.65
C GLN A 194 9.74 5.36 9.73
N LEU A 195 9.26 4.19 10.18
CA LEU A 195 9.22 2.96 9.39
C LEU A 195 8.38 3.12 8.12
N SER A 196 7.26 3.84 8.18
CA SER A 196 6.42 4.11 7.00
C SER A 196 7.14 5.02 6.02
N LEU A 197 7.73 6.12 6.50
CA LEU A 197 8.45 7.09 5.65
C LEU A 197 9.66 6.48 4.96
N GLU A 198 10.45 5.70 5.70
CA GLU A 198 11.59 4.98 5.14
C GLU A 198 11.14 3.94 4.12
N ALA A 199 10.07 3.19 4.39
CA ALA A 199 9.53 2.24 3.42
C ALA A 199 9.08 2.93 2.12
N PHE A 200 8.38 4.07 2.19
CA PHE A 200 8.01 4.83 0.99
C PHE A 200 9.24 5.27 0.19
N ALA A 201 10.26 5.79 0.86
CA ALA A 201 11.49 6.25 0.22
C ALA A 201 12.29 5.10 -0.41
N SER A 202 12.44 3.98 0.30
CA SER A 202 13.27 2.85 -0.11
C SER A 202 12.64 2.00 -1.21
N LEU A 203 11.32 1.87 -1.22
CA LEU A 203 10.60 1.00 -2.17
C LEU A 203 10.20 1.74 -3.44
N GLY A 204 10.61 3.01 -3.57
CA GLY A 204 10.44 3.83 -4.77
C GLY A 204 8.98 3.93 -5.20
N LEU A 205 8.08 4.04 -4.23
CA LEU A 205 6.70 4.44 -4.42
C LEU A 205 6.65 5.92 -4.80
N ASP A 206 5.61 6.33 -5.50
CA ASP A 206 5.50 7.72 -5.97
C ASP A 206 5.27 8.71 -4.82
N GLU A 207 5.67 9.96 -5.04
CA GLU A 207 5.66 10.98 -4.00
C GLU A 207 4.25 11.41 -3.59
N ASP A 208 3.30 11.42 -4.52
CA ASP A 208 1.92 11.79 -4.23
C ASP A 208 1.30 10.81 -3.22
N LEU A 209 1.60 9.51 -3.35
CA LEU A 209 1.17 8.51 -2.38
C LEU A 209 1.71 8.79 -0.97
N ARG A 210 2.99 9.17 -0.86
CA ARG A 210 3.61 9.51 0.42
C ARG A 210 2.95 10.75 1.03
N GLU A 211 2.70 11.78 0.21
CA GLU A 211 2.10 13.01 0.69
C GLU A 211 0.67 12.82 1.20
N GLU A 212 -0.15 12.09 0.45
CA GLU A 212 -1.52 11.77 0.85
C GLU A 212 -1.55 10.86 2.10
N PHE A 213 -0.57 9.96 2.27
CA PHE A 213 -0.40 9.20 3.50
C PHE A 213 -0.09 10.10 4.71
N LEU A 214 0.79 11.09 4.54
CA LEU A 214 1.11 12.05 5.60
C LEU A 214 -0.09 12.91 5.98
N ILE A 215 -0.90 13.31 4.99
CA ILE A 215 -2.18 13.99 5.24
C ILE A 215 -3.12 13.04 6.01
N ALA A 216 -3.26 11.79 5.58
CA ALA A 216 -4.13 10.80 6.21
C ALA A 216 -3.84 10.60 7.69
N HIS A 217 -2.56 10.62 8.08
CA HIS A 217 -2.14 10.42 9.46
C HIS A 217 -1.97 11.71 10.28
N ASN A 218 -2.47 12.86 9.79
CA ASN A 218 -2.37 14.17 10.45
C ASN A 218 -0.91 14.58 10.74
N LEU A 219 0.00 14.21 9.83
CA LEU A 219 1.41 14.61 9.87
C LEU A 219 1.69 15.78 8.94
N ARG A 220 0.80 16.01 7.95
CA ARG A 220 0.83 17.15 7.05
C ARG A 220 -0.57 17.77 6.95
N GLN A 221 -0.61 19.09 6.87
CA GLN A 221 -1.85 19.83 6.60
C GLN A 221 -1.99 20.08 5.10
N THR A 222 -3.22 20.15 4.63
CA THR A 222 -3.56 20.48 3.25
C THR A 222 -4.71 21.49 3.22
N GLN A 223 -4.69 22.35 2.21
CA GLN A 223 -5.82 23.23 1.90
C GLN A 223 -6.68 22.69 0.76
N ASN A 224 -6.25 21.59 0.12
CA ASN A 224 -7.02 20.94 -0.93
C ASN A 224 -8.18 20.14 -0.31
N PRO A 225 -9.45 20.56 -0.49
CA PRO A 225 -10.59 19.82 0.03
C PRO A 225 -10.78 18.47 -0.67
N ASP A 226 -10.24 18.30 -1.89
CA ASP A 226 -10.31 17.10 -2.70
C ASP A 226 -9.09 16.17 -2.48
N SER A 227 -8.42 16.26 -1.32
CA SER A 227 -7.32 15.36 -0.97
C SER A 227 -7.87 13.99 -0.52
N PRO A 228 -7.49 12.87 -1.17
CA PRO A 228 -7.88 11.52 -0.72
C PRO A 228 -7.36 11.22 0.70
N GLY A 229 -6.24 11.82 1.10
CA GLY A 229 -5.72 11.76 2.46
C GLY A 229 -6.71 12.30 3.51
N LEU A 230 -7.54 13.31 3.20
CA LEU A 230 -8.56 13.78 4.13
C LEU A 230 -9.69 12.76 4.34
N VAL A 231 -10.07 12.02 3.30
CA VAL A 231 -11.04 10.91 3.41
C VAL A 231 -10.43 9.79 4.25
N LEU A 232 -9.20 9.38 3.93
CA LEU A 232 -8.50 8.34 4.69
C LEU A 232 -8.35 8.73 6.17
N ARG A 233 -8.01 9.99 6.47
CA ARG A 233 -7.93 10.51 7.85
C ARG A 233 -9.21 10.30 8.63
N ARG A 234 -10.37 10.56 8.02
CA ARG A 234 -11.69 10.35 8.67
C ARG A 234 -11.89 8.88 9.02
N VAL A 235 -11.56 7.97 8.10
CA VAL A 235 -11.67 6.51 8.33
C VAL A 235 -10.69 6.03 9.41
N LEU A 236 -9.43 6.45 9.34
CA LEU A 236 -8.39 6.10 10.32
C LEU A 236 -8.70 6.63 11.71
N SER A 237 -9.22 7.86 11.81
CA SER A 237 -9.64 8.48 13.06
C SER A 237 -10.75 7.66 13.74
N LYS A 238 -11.80 7.30 13.00
CA LYS A 238 -12.90 6.45 13.50
C LYS A 238 -12.42 5.09 14.02
N ARG A 239 -11.32 4.56 13.47
CA ARG A 239 -10.72 3.27 13.85
C ARG A 239 -9.63 3.38 14.92
N GLY A 240 -9.23 4.59 15.34
CA GLY A 240 -8.13 4.79 16.28
C GLY A 240 -6.76 4.41 15.71
N LEU A 241 -6.56 4.55 14.39
CA LEU A 241 -5.36 4.12 13.66
C LEU A 241 -4.47 5.28 13.20
N LEU A 242 -4.78 6.51 13.60
CA LEU A 242 -3.93 7.66 13.30
C LEU A 242 -2.57 7.51 14.00
N ILE A 243 -1.49 7.79 13.28
CA ILE A 243 -0.15 7.88 13.86
C ILE A 243 -0.09 9.10 14.77
N ASN A 244 -0.62 10.23 14.30
CA ASN A 244 -0.81 11.44 15.09
C ASN A 244 -2.32 11.69 15.27
N PRO A 245 -2.89 11.45 16.47
CA PRO A 245 -4.31 11.68 16.73
C PRO A 245 -4.77 13.12 16.46
N LEU A 246 -6.09 13.30 16.29
CA LEU A 246 -6.76 14.60 16.14
C LEU A 246 -7.14 15.21 17.50
#